data_AF-A0AAQ3QDH0-F1
#
_entry.id   AF-A0AAQ3QDH0-F1
#
_cell.length_a   1.000
_cell.length_b   1.000
_cell.length_c   1.000
_cell.angle_alpha   90.00
_cell.angle_beta   90.00
_cell.angle_gamma   90.00
#
_symmetry.space_group_name_H-M   'P 1'
#
loop_
_entity.id
_entity.type
_entity.pdbx_description
1 polymer ?
#
loop_
_entity_poly.entity_id
_entity_poly.type
_entity_poly.pdbx_seq_one_letter_code
_entity_poly.pdbx_strand_id
1 'polypeptide(L)' 'MHWLDSKLSASVVYVSFGSLVVLSADQMTELVLGLSGSGKHFMWVVRPTEASKLLPDFPAPGGCSTKGLVVTWCP' A
#
# COMPACT_ATOMS: atom_id res chain seq x y z
N MET A 1 -1.37 15.21 -6.01
CA MET A 1 -0.64 14.10 -5.36
C MET A 1 0.62 13.88 -6.20
N HIS A 2 1.73 14.55 -5.87
CA HIS A 2 2.92 14.59 -6.76
C HIS A 2 3.48 13.22 -7.14
N TRP A 3 3.33 12.21 -6.28
CA TRP A 3 3.76 10.86 -6.60
C TRP A 3 2.95 10.23 -7.75
N LEU A 4 1.63 10.40 -7.77
CA LEU A 4 0.76 9.93 -8.85
C LEU A 4 1.02 10.70 -10.15
N ASP A 5 1.28 12.01 -10.04
CA ASP A 5 1.55 12.89 -11.18
C ASP A 5 2.82 12.45 -11.96
N SER A 6 3.72 11.69 -11.33
CA SER A 6 4.92 11.11 -11.95
C SER A 6 4.70 9.79 -12.70
N LYS A 7 3.49 9.21 -12.65
CA LYS A 7 3.19 7.89 -13.22
C LYS A 7 2.41 8.01 -14.53
N LEU A 8 2.52 6.98 -15.37
CA LEU A 8 1.73 6.91 -16.60
C LEU A 8 0.23 6.82 -16.26
N SER A 9 -0.60 7.31 -17.17
CA SER A 9 -2.05 7.20 -17.04
C SER A 9 -2.49 5.73 -16.90
N ALA A 10 -3.45 5.48 -16.00
CA ALA A 10 -3.99 4.14 -15.72
C ALA A 10 -2.95 3.06 -15.37
N SER A 11 -1.80 3.44 -14.80
CA SER A 11 -0.68 2.51 -14.52
C SER A 11 -0.50 2.13 -13.04
N VAL A 12 -1.24 2.78 -12.14
CA VAL A 12 -1.12 2.60 -10.68
C VAL A 12 -2.31 1.82 -10.15
N VAL A 13 -2.04 0.81 -9.33
CA VAL A 13 -3.07 0.09 -8.56
C VAL A 13 -3.37 0.84 -7.27
N TYR A 14 -4.62 1.25 -7.07
CA TYR A 14 -5.10 1.77 -5.78
C TYR A 14 -5.64 0.64 -4.92
N VAL A 15 -5.21 0.58 -3.66
CA VAL A 15 -5.62 -0.43 -2.69
C VAL A 15 -6.16 0.25 -1.44
N SER A 16 -7.40 -0.09 -1.05
CA SER A 16 -8.02 0.32 0.19
C SER A 16 -9.08 -0.69 0.60
N PHE A 17 -9.09 -1.06 1.88
CA PHE A 17 -10.11 -1.94 2.48
C PHE A 17 -11.16 -1.17 3.27
N GLY A 18 -11.22 0.16 3.07
CA GLY A 18 -12.13 1.04 3.79
C GLY A 18 -11.84 1.11 5.29
N SER A 19 -12.83 1.50 6.07
CA SER A 19 -12.74 1.65 7.53
C SER A 19 -13.26 0.45 8.31
N LEU A 20 -14.06 -0.43 7.68
CA LEU A 20 -14.74 -1.53 8.37
C LEU A 20 -13.95 -2.83 8.36
N VAL A 21 -13.25 -3.13 7.26
CA VAL A 21 -12.54 -4.40 7.12
C VAL A 21 -11.21 -4.33 7.88
N VAL A 22 -10.90 -5.39 8.62
CA VAL A 22 -9.64 -5.61 9.34
C VAL A 22 -9.01 -6.86 8.75
N LEU A 23 -7.81 -6.73 8.19
CA LEU A 23 -7.08 -7.86 7.62
C LEU A 23 -6.34 -8.61 8.72
N SER A 24 -6.29 -9.95 8.61
CA SER A 24 -5.38 -10.75 9.44
C SER A 24 -3.91 -10.46 9.08
N ALA A 25 -2.98 -10.83 9.95
CA ALA A 25 -1.54 -10.70 9.65
C ALA A 25 -1.16 -11.51 8.40
N ASP A 26 -1.72 -12.70 8.23
CA ASP A 26 -1.49 -13.54 7.04
C ASP A 26 -2.02 -12.87 5.77
N GLN A 27 -3.23 -12.28 5.82
CA GLN A 27 -3.79 -11.55 4.67
C GLN A 27 -2.97 -10.30 4.32
N MET A 28 -2.48 -9.57 5.33
CA MET A 28 -1.57 -8.44 5.12
C MET A 28 -0.26 -8.89 4.46
N THR A 29 0.28 -10.03 4.90
CA THR A 29 1.50 -10.63 4.35
C THR A 29 1.32 -11.02 2.89
N GLU A 30 0.26 -11.78 2.58
CA GLU A 30 -0.05 -12.19 1.20
C GLU A 30 -0.27 -10.97 0.28
N LEU A 31 -0.90 -9.91 0.80
CA LEU A 31 -1.10 -8.68 0.02
C LEU A 31 0.23 -7.96 -0.24
N VAL A 32 1.12 -7.87 0.74
CA VAL A 32 2.48 -7.30 0.57
C VAL A 32 3.27 -8.09 -0.48
N LEU A 33 3.24 -9.42 -0.40
CA LEU A 33 3.92 -10.31 -1.34
C LEU A 33 3.34 -10.16 -2.75
N GLY A 34 2.01 -10.15 -2.88
CA GLY A 34 1.31 -9.97 -4.15
C GLY A 34 1.61 -8.62 -4.80
N LEU A 35 1.56 -7.52 -4.03
CA LEU A 35 1.89 -6.18 -4.53
C LEU A 35 3.35 -6.10 -4.99
N SER A 36 4.27 -6.64 -4.19
CA SER A 36 5.70 -6.66 -4.52
C SER A 36 6.01 -7.50 -5.77
N GLY A 37 5.36 -8.65 -5.91
CA GLY A 37 5.49 -9.56 -7.05
C GLY A 37 4.77 -9.10 -8.33
N SER A 38 3.77 -8.22 -8.22
CA SER A 38 2.96 -7.77 -9.37
C SER A 38 3.75 -6.99 -10.43
N GLY A 39 4.89 -6.42 -10.05
CA GLY A 39 5.66 -5.52 -10.91
C GLY A 39 4.98 -4.18 -11.22
N LYS A 40 3.79 -3.91 -10.66
CA LYS A 40 3.04 -2.66 -10.86
C LYS A 40 3.45 -1.61 -9.83
N HIS A 41 3.22 -0.35 -10.19
CA HIS A 41 3.20 0.72 -9.20
C HIS A 41 1.90 0.60 -8.39
N PHE A 42 1.96 0.83 -7.09
CA PHE A 42 0.78 0.78 -6.24
C PHE A 42 0.75 1.92 -5.22
N MET A 43 -0.46 2.34 -4.88
CA MET A 43 -0.75 3.21 -3.76
C MET A 43 -1.68 2.47 -2.81
N TRP A 44 -1.23 2.22 -1.59
CA TRP A 44 -2.00 1.46 -0.60
C TRP A 44 -2.28 2.31 0.64
N VAL A 45 -3.57 2.41 0.99
CA VAL A 45 -4.01 3.03 2.23
C VAL A 45 -3.98 1.99 3.36
N VAL A 46 -3.06 2.17 4.30
CA VAL A 46 -2.90 1.33 5.50
C VAL A 46 -3.19 2.17 6.74
N ARG A 47 -4.25 1.83 7.47
CA ARG A 47 -4.62 2.56 8.69
C ARG A 47 -3.54 2.38 9.76
N PRO A 48 -3.31 3.39 10.64
CA PRO A 48 -2.34 3.26 11.73
C PRO A 48 -2.56 2.04 12.63
N THR A 49 -3.82 1.64 12.85
CA THR A 49 -4.18 0.45 13.65
C THR A 49 -3.76 -0.89 13.03
N GLU A 50 -3.51 -0.90 11.72
CA GLU A 50 -3.10 -2.10 10.98
C GLU A 50 -1.59 -2.12 10.69
N ALA A 51 -0.88 -1.02 10.95
CA ALA A 51 0.53 -0.83 10.59
C ALA A 51 1.46 -1.86 11.24
N SER A 52 1.12 -2.34 12.44
CA SER A 52 1.89 -3.37 13.16
C SER A 52 1.89 -4.74 12.46
N LYS A 53 1.00 -4.96 11.49
CA LYS A 53 0.89 -6.20 10.72
C LYS A 53 1.71 -6.19 9.43
N LEU A 54 2.32 -5.04 9.08
CA LEU A 54 3.18 -4.94 7.90
C LEU A 54 4.50 -5.67 8.14
N LEU A 55 5.07 -6.22 7.07
CA LEU A 55 6.39 -6.83 7.11
C LEU A 55 7.46 -5.75 7.40
N PRO A 56 8.51 -6.06 8.20
CA PRO A 56 9.53 -5.07 8.59
C PRO A 56 10.25 -4.39 7.42
N ASP A 57 10.40 -5.12 6.31
CA ASP A 57 11.10 -4.65 5.10
C ASP A 57 10.18 -3.89 4.14
N PHE A 58 8.89 -3.78 4.44
CA PHE A 58 7.91 -3.07 3.62
C PHE A 58 7.87 -1.58 3.98
N PRO A 59 7.56 -0.67 3.04
CA PRO A 59 7.48 0.75 3.34
C PRO A 59 6.53 1.01 4.51
N ALA A 60 7.05 1.64 5.55
CA ALA A 60 6.24 2.09 6.66
C ALA A 60 5.13 3.04 6.16
N PRO A 61 3.99 3.14 6.86
CA PRO A 61 2.96 4.13 6.52
C PRO A 61 3.55 5.54 6.51
N GLY A 62 3.37 6.26 5.40
CA GLY A 62 4.02 7.55 5.12
C GLY A 62 5.34 7.43 4.35
N GLY A 63 5.79 6.20 4.06
CA GLY A 63 6.97 5.89 3.29
C GLY A 63 6.68 5.62 1.81
N CYS A 64 7.73 5.75 1.00
CA CYS A 64 7.71 5.49 -0.44
C CYS A 64 8.87 4.57 -0.79
N SER A 65 8.62 3.54 -1.60
CA SER A 65 9.65 2.79 -2.31
C SER A 65 9.67 3.18 -3.79
N THR A 66 10.56 2.56 -4.55
CA THR A 66 10.62 2.73 -6.01
C THR A 66 9.30 2.38 -6.71
N LYS A 67 8.50 1.45 -6.16
CA LYS A 67 7.27 0.96 -6.78
C LYS A 67 6.00 1.25 -5.97
N GLY A 68 6.10 1.44 -4.65
CA GLY A 68 4.95 1.55 -3.76
C GLY A 68 4.91 2.85 -2.98
N LEU A 69 3.72 3.41 -2.82
CA LEU A 69 3.42 4.48 -1.87
C LEU A 69 2.44 3.95 -0.82
N VAL A 70 2.81 4.00 0.46
CA VAL A 70 1.94 3.60 1.57
C VAL A 70 1.53 4.84 2.34
N VAL A 71 0.23 5.09 2.45
CA VAL A 71 -0.33 6.25 3.15
C VAL A 71 -1.33 5.81 4.22
N THR A 72 -1.56 6.65 5.22
CA THR A 72 -2.56 6.38 6.26
C THR A 72 -3.97 6.84 5.88
N TRP A 73 -4.08 7.75 4.91
CA TRP A 73 -5.33 8.31 4.42
C TRP A 73 -5.16 8.88 3.00
N CYS A 74 -6.24 8.95 2.23
CA CYS A 74 -6.28 9.56 0.90
C CYS A 74 -7.62 10.33 0.73
N PRO A 75 -7.59 11.59 0.23
CA PRO A 75 -8.80 12.34 -0.11
C PRO A 75 -9.51 11.79 -1.35
#